data_AF-A0A431FV68-F1
#
_entry.id   AF-A0A431FV68-F1
#
_cell.length_a   1.000
_cell.length_b   1.000
_cell.length_c   1.000
_cell.angle_alpha   90.00
_cell.angle_beta   90.00
_cell.angle_gamma   90.00
#
_symmetry.space_group_name_H-M   'P 1'
#
loop_
_entity.id
_entity.type
_entity.pdbx_description
1 polymer ?
#
loop_
_entity_poly.entity_id
_entity_poly.type
_entity_poly.pdbx_seq_one_letter_code
_entity_poly.pdbx_strand_id
1 'polypeptide(L)'
;LRKLKILTLGECIPLVSYQKKADEFRKKLEFVSRFDLKWYDYTSIIDGACFPQVDFFRTSGVNAKFTPPFLSAKFHTLYEKHEYKKIKRDKNKAHFLYLYSISVKGDYDFFSFIIMPKFLEEKVKI
;
A
#
# COMPACT_ATOMS: atom_id res chain seq x y z
N LEU A 1 20.43 -0.02 -6.35
CA LEU A 1 19.26 -0.74 -5.82
C LEU A 1 18.30 -1.30 -6.91
N ARG A 2 18.76 -1.53 -8.16
CA ARG A 2 17.87 -1.96 -9.27
C ARG A 2 17.17 -3.31 -9.07
N LYS A 3 17.66 -4.15 -8.15
CA LYS A 3 17.05 -5.45 -7.80
C LYS A 3 16.08 -5.37 -6.61
N LEU A 4 16.09 -4.27 -5.86
CA LEU A 4 15.20 -4.08 -4.71
C LEU A 4 13.86 -3.52 -5.19
N LYS A 5 12.78 -4.17 -4.79
CA LYS A 5 11.40 -3.77 -5.05
C LYS A 5 10.67 -3.73 -3.72
N ILE A 6 9.79 -2.75 -3.55
CA ILE A 6 9.04 -2.54 -2.32
C ILE A 6 7.56 -2.58 -2.65
N LEU A 7 6.82 -3.40 -1.91
CA LEU A 7 5.37 -3.44 -1.95
C LEU A 7 4.89 -3.17 -0.52
N THR A 8 4.18 -2.07 -0.33
CA THR A 8 3.53 -1.75 0.93
C THR A 8 2.02 -1.98 0.82
N LEU A 9 1.45 -2.59 1.86
CA LEU A 9 0.03 -2.96 1.95
C LEU A 9 -0.51 -2.34 3.25
N GLY A 10 -1.40 -1.35 3.14
CA GLY A 10 -1.99 -0.70 4.31
C GLY A 10 -0.95 -0.03 5.23
N GLU A 11 0.07 0.61 4.68
CA GLU A 11 1.18 1.15 5.45
C GLU A 11 0.77 2.27 6.42
N CYS A 12 1.61 2.48 7.45
CA CYS A 12 1.41 3.44 8.54
C CYS A 12 2.59 4.42 8.75
N ILE A 13 3.40 4.65 7.72
CA ILE A 13 4.43 5.70 7.65
C ILE A 13 3.88 7.03 8.16
N PRO A 14 2.68 7.51 7.77
CA PRO A 14 2.14 8.74 8.34
C PRO A 14 1.96 8.69 9.87
N LEU A 15 1.51 7.56 10.43
CA LEU A 15 1.35 7.39 11.88
C LEU A 15 2.68 7.60 12.62
N VAL A 16 3.77 7.11 12.04
CA VAL A 16 5.12 7.22 12.62
C VAL A 16 5.71 8.59 12.36
N SER A 17 5.64 9.09 11.13
CA SER A 17 6.30 10.33 10.71
C SER A 17 5.68 11.58 11.33
N TYR A 18 4.39 11.53 11.70
CA TYR A 18 3.70 12.65 12.34
C TYR A 18 4.02 12.78 13.83
N GLN A 19 4.73 11.82 14.42
CA GLN A 19 5.12 11.93 15.82
C GLN A 19 6.12 13.08 16.01
N LYS A 20 5.98 13.81 17.12
CA LYS A 20 6.81 14.99 17.44
C LYS A 20 8.31 14.69 17.37
N LYS A 21 8.72 13.50 17.80
CA LYS A 21 10.14 13.06 17.86
C LYS A 21 10.57 12.15 16.70
N ALA A 22 9.86 12.17 15.57
CA ALA A 22 10.16 11.32 14.41
C ALA A 22 11.24 11.88 13.45
N ASP A 23 12.14 12.75 13.93
CA ASP A 23 13.17 13.39 13.10
C ASP A 23 14.08 12.37 12.41
N GLU A 24 14.51 11.33 13.14
CA GLU A 24 15.35 10.28 12.56
C GLU A 24 14.60 9.47 11.50
N PHE A 25 13.31 9.20 11.73
CA PHE A 25 12.47 8.50 10.77
C PHE A 25 12.27 9.33 9.49
N ARG A 26 11.97 10.63 9.61
CA ARG A 26 11.87 11.55 8.47
C ARG A 26 13.19 11.63 7.70
N LYS A 27 14.34 11.69 8.38
CA LYS A 27 15.67 11.63 7.73
C LYS A 27 15.90 10.33 6.96
N LYS A 28 15.51 9.18 7.52
CA LYS A 28 15.59 7.88 6.83
C LYS A 28 14.66 7.82 5.63
N LEU A 29 13.44 8.33 5.76
CA LEU A 29 12.46 8.43 4.68
C LEU A 29 13.01 9.31 3.54
N GLU A 30 13.57 10.47 3.87
CA GLU A 30 14.25 11.35 2.91
C GLU A 30 15.44 10.66 2.23
N PHE A 31 16.27 9.93 2.98
CA PHE A 31 17.38 9.16 2.41
C PHE A 31 16.89 8.14 1.38
N VAL A 32 15.85 7.35 1.72
CA VAL A 32 15.26 6.36 0.79
C VAL A 32 14.70 7.04 -0.46
N SER A 33 14.09 8.21 -0.32
CA SER A 33 13.49 8.96 -1.44
C SER A 33 14.48 9.41 -2.52
N ARG A 34 15.78 9.33 -2.26
CA ARG A 34 16.85 9.70 -3.21
C ARG A 34 17.13 8.62 -4.25
N PHE A 35 16.66 7.40 -4.00
CA PHE A 35 16.85 6.26 -4.88
C PHE A 35 15.63 6.07 -5.78
N ASP A 36 15.86 5.85 -7.06
CA ASP A 36 14.81 5.41 -8.00
C ASP A 36 14.47 3.94 -7.72
N LEU A 37 13.46 3.73 -6.87
CA LEU A 37 13.01 2.42 -6.40
C LEU A 37 11.70 2.04 -7.09
N LYS A 38 11.55 0.75 -7.42
CA LYS A 38 10.23 0.20 -7.74
C LYS A 38 9.47 -0.03 -6.45
N TRP A 39 8.82 1.02 -5.97
CA TRP A 39 7.97 1.01 -4.78
C TRP A 39 6.51 1.24 -5.21
N TYR A 40 5.62 0.33 -4.84
CA TYR A 40 4.17 0.46 -4.98
C TYR A 40 3.49 0.40 -3.63
N ASP A 41 2.52 1.28 -3.39
CA ASP A 41 1.73 1.30 -2.17
C ASP A 41 0.27 0.99 -2.47
N TYR A 42 -0.29 -0.04 -1.83
CA TYR A 42 -1.71 -0.37 -1.93
C TYR A 42 -2.40 -0.13 -0.60
N THR A 43 -3.43 0.71 -0.64
CA THR A 43 -4.26 1.06 0.52
C THR A 43 -5.75 1.00 0.17
N SER A 44 -6.62 1.17 1.16
CA SER A 44 -8.06 1.02 1.00
C SER A 44 -8.83 1.90 1.97
N ILE A 45 -9.84 2.60 1.47
CA ILE A 45 -10.68 3.51 2.27
C ILE A 45 -11.50 2.79 3.36
N ILE A 46 -11.68 1.46 3.26
CA ILE A 46 -12.42 0.69 4.28
C ILE A 46 -11.49 0.17 5.38
N ASP A 47 -10.18 0.23 5.17
CA ASP A 47 -9.21 -0.08 6.21
C ASP A 47 -9.00 1.16 7.08
N GLY A 48 -9.67 1.16 8.24
CA GLY A 48 -9.62 2.24 9.20
C GLY A 48 -8.29 2.39 9.94
N ALA A 49 -7.32 1.51 9.69
CA ALA A 49 -5.99 1.57 10.31
C ALA A 49 -4.89 2.01 9.34
N CYS A 50 -5.22 2.32 8.08
CA CYS A 50 -4.26 2.84 7.10
C CYS A 50 -4.54 4.30 6.69
N PHE A 51 -3.64 4.85 5.87
CA PHE A 51 -3.77 6.19 5.29
C PHE A 51 -4.03 6.08 3.78
N PRO A 52 -5.30 6.01 3.35
CA PRO A 52 -5.63 5.64 1.97
C PRO A 52 -5.13 6.65 0.95
N GLN A 53 -4.23 6.18 0.09
CA GLN A 53 -3.61 6.91 -1.02
C GLN A 53 -2.99 8.26 -0.62
N VAL A 54 -2.46 8.34 0.60
CA VAL A 54 -1.80 9.53 1.11
C VAL A 54 -0.36 9.57 0.60
N ASP A 55 0.06 10.73 0.12
CA ASP A 55 1.47 10.96 -0.19
C ASP A 55 2.28 11.10 1.10
N PHE A 56 2.69 9.94 1.63
CA PHE A 56 3.41 9.87 2.89
C PHE A 56 4.78 10.56 2.85
N PHE A 57 5.36 10.87 1.68
CA PHE A 57 6.59 11.67 1.64
C PHE A 57 6.27 13.13 1.94
N ARG A 58 5.37 13.72 1.14
CA ARG A 58 5.04 15.15 1.24
C ARG A 58 4.38 15.49 2.56
N THR A 59 3.43 14.67 3.02
CA THR A 59 2.76 14.93 4.30
C THR A 59 3.68 14.75 5.51
N SER A 60 4.77 13.99 5.35
CA SER A 60 5.82 13.87 6.36
C SER A 60 6.85 15.00 6.32
N GLY A 61 6.66 16.02 5.46
CA GLY A 61 7.62 17.11 5.28
C GLY A 61 8.90 16.72 4.53
N VAL A 62 8.89 15.59 3.81
CA VAL A 62 10.03 15.09 3.04
C VAL A 62 9.92 15.55 1.59
N ASN A 63 10.93 16.28 1.11
CA ASN A 63 11.02 16.67 -0.31
C ASN A 63 11.61 15.52 -1.15
N ALA A 64 10.76 14.54 -1.44
CA ALA A 64 11.15 13.34 -2.14
C ALA A 64 11.43 13.57 -3.63
N LYS A 65 12.52 12.95 -4.16
CA LYS A 65 12.83 12.95 -5.60
C LYS A 65 12.03 11.93 -6.39
N PHE A 66 11.46 10.95 -5.69
CA PHE A 66 10.61 9.89 -6.22
C PHE A 66 9.42 9.70 -5.27
N THR A 67 8.25 9.42 -5.83
CA THR A 67 7.05 9.02 -5.07
C THR A 67 6.50 7.73 -5.65
N PRO A 68 6.16 6.73 -4.83
CA PRO A 68 5.53 5.51 -5.32
C PRO A 68 4.16 5.83 -5.91
N PRO A 69 3.65 4.99 -6.82
CA PRO A 69 2.22 4.98 -7.11
C PRO A 69 1.44 4.65 -5.83
N PHE A 70 0.56 5.57 -5.43
CA PHE A 70 -0.37 5.41 -4.30
C PHE A 70 -1.68 4.82 -4.83
N LEU A 71 -1.80 3.49 -4.73
CA LEU A 71 -2.83 2.69 -5.40
C LEU A 71 -3.94 2.29 -4.43
N SER A 72 -5.16 2.15 -4.97
CA SER A 72 -6.25 1.54 -4.24
C SER A 72 -6.29 0.04 -4.49
N ALA A 73 -6.43 -0.76 -3.43
CA ALA A 73 -6.69 -2.19 -3.57
C ALA A 73 -8.09 -2.49 -4.13
N LYS A 74 -8.98 -1.48 -4.21
CA LYS A 74 -10.34 -1.58 -4.77
C LYS A 74 -11.12 -2.81 -4.31
N PHE A 75 -11.06 -3.15 -3.01
CA PHE A 75 -11.68 -4.37 -2.48
C PHE A 75 -13.16 -4.59 -2.87
N HIS A 76 -13.93 -3.52 -3.12
CA HIS A 76 -15.31 -3.62 -3.60
C HIS A 76 -15.46 -4.34 -4.96
N THR A 77 -14.40 -4.46 -5.76
CA THR A 77 -14.40 -5.17 -7.06
C THR A 77 -13.90 -6.61 -6.96
N LEU A 78 -13.39 -7.02 -5.80
CA LEU A 78 -12.72 -8.31 -5.60
C LEU A 78 -13.58 -9.35 -4.86
N TYR A 79 -14.79 -8.93 -4.45
CA TYR A 79 -15.73 -9.73 -3.69
C TYR A 79 -17.15 -9.52 -4.19
N GLU A 80 -17.98 -10.55 -4.04
CA GLU A 80 -19.40 -10.43 -4.34
C GLU A 80 -20.07 -9.40 -3.42
N LYS A 81 -21.11 -8.72 -3.92
CA LYS A 81 -21.78 -7.62 -3.18
C LYS A 81 -22.18 -8.00 -1.76
N HIS A 82 -22.65 -9.23 -1.55
CA HIS A 82 -23.09 -9.73 -0.26
C HIS A 82 -21.93 -10.05 0.69
N GLU A 83 -20.79 -10.53 0.17
CA GLU A 83 -19.55 -10.76 0.92
C GLU A 83 -18.92 -9.43 1.34
N TYR A 84 -18.81 -8.49 0.40
CA TYR A 84 -18.26 -7.17 0.63
C TYR A 84 -19.03 -6.39 1.70
N LYS A 85 -20.38 -6.51 1.71
CA LYS A 85 -21.23 -5.90 2.74
C LYS A 85 -20.93 -6.45 4.15
N LYS A 86 -20.55 -7.72 4.27
CA LYS A 86 -20.13 -8.32 5.55
C LYS A 86 -18.74 -7.83 5.94
N ILE A 87 -17.79 -7.84 5.01
CA ILE A 87 -16.41 -7.35 5.22
C ILE A 87 -16.40 -5.91 5.74
N LYS A 88 -17.17 -5.01 5.14
CA LYS A 88 -17.23 -3.59 5.58
C LYS A 88 -17.66 -3.39 7.04
N ARG A 89 -18.35 -4.36 7.64
CA ARG A 89 -18.80 -4.28 9.04
C ARG A 89 -17.77 -4.86 10.01
N ASP A 90 -16.85 -5.67 9.51
CA ASP A 90 -15.78 -6.29 10.27
C ASP A 90 -14.47 -5.52 10.02
N LYS A 91 -14.17 -4.58 10.92
CA LYS A 91 -13.00 -3.71 10.79
C LYS A 91 -11.68 -4.49 10.80
N ASN A 92 -11.61 -5.57 11.58
CA ASN A 92 -10.41 -6.42 11.64
C ASN A 92 -10.21 -7.11 10.30
N LYS A 93 -11.28 -7.69 9.75
CA LYS A 93 -11.21 -8.33 8.43
C LYS A 93 -10.89 -7.32 7.33
N ALA A 94 -11.46 -6.12 7.38
CA ALA A 94 -11.15 -5.05 6.42
C ALA A 94 -9.66 -4.66 6.44
N HIS A 95 -9.04 -4.61 7.62
CA HIS A 95 -7.62 -4.32 7.76
C HIS A 95 -6.72 -5.42 7.18
N PHE A 96 -7.01 -6.70 7.47
CA PHE A 96 -6.17 -7.80 6.98
C PHE A 96 -6.46 -8.24 5.55
N LEU A 97 -7.45 -7.64 4.89
CA LEU A 97 -7.95 -8.09 3.58
C LEU A 97 -6.91 -8.05 2.47
N TYR A 98 -5.85 -7.24 2.62
CA TYR A 98 -4.72 -7.22 1.68
C TYR A 98 -4.05 -8.58 1.52
N LEU A 99 -4.08 -9.44 2.54
CA LEU A 99 -3.39 -10.73 2.55
C LEU A 99 -4.31 -11.90 2.16
N TYR A 100 -5.58 -11.63 1.91
CA TYR A 100 -6.60 -12.66 1.68
C TYR A 100 -6.74 -12.97 0.20
N SER A 101 -7.23 -14.18 -0.11
CA SER A 101 -7.62 -14.53 -1.47
C SER A 101 -8.87 -13.77 -1.87
N ILE A 102 -8.93 -13.39 -3.14
CA ILE A 102 -10.06 -12.70 -3.76
C ILE A 102 -11.07 -13.72 -4.30
N SER A 103 -12.37 -13.43 -4.22
CA SER A 103 -13.41 -14.30 -4.81
C SER A 103 -13.70 -13.92 -6.27
N VAL A 104 -13.50 -12.65 -6.63
CA VAL A 104 -13.63 -12.13 -7.99
C VAL A 104 -12.27 -11.65 -8.48
N LYS A 105 -11.86 -12.11 -9.67
CA LYS A 105 -10.60 -11.69 -10.30
C LYS A 105 -10.59 -10.18 -10.53
N GLY A 106 -9.52 -9.51 -10.14
CA GLY A 106 -9.34 -8.08 -10.36
C GLY A 106 -7.88 -7.69 -10.52
N ASP A 107 -7.62 -6.38 -10.43
CA ASP A 107 -6.28 -5.81 -10.63
C ASP A 107 -5.37 -5.97 -9.41
N TYR A 108 -5.95 -6.16 -8.23
CA TYR A 108 -5.22 -6.44 -6.99
C TYR A 108 -5.33 -7.93 -6.65
N ASP A 109 -4.20 -8.60 -6.51
CA ASP A 109 -4.10 -9.98 -6.06
C ASP A 109 -2.75 -10.20 -5.35
N PHE A 110 -2.80 -10.35 -4.02
CA PHE A 110 -1.62 -10.57 -3.20
C PHE A 110 -0.84 -11.83 -3.58
N PHE A 111 -1.55 -12.92 -3.87
CA PHE A 111 -0.92 -14.16 -4.26
C PHE A 111 -0.25 -14.01 -5.61
N SER A 112 -0.88 -13.30 -6.56
CA SER A 112 -0.23 -12.95 -7.84
C SER A 112 1.12 -12.28 -7.62
N PHE A 113 1.22 -11.33 -6.70
CA PHE A 113 2.48 -10.62 -6.40
C PHE A 113 3.60 -11.56 -5.92
N ILE A 114 3.29 -12.54 -5.08
CA ILE A 114 4.31 -13.37 -4.41
C ILE A 114 4.60 -14.72 -5.07
N ILE A 115 3.64 -15.33 -5.80
CA ILE A 115 3.82 -16.70 -6.33
C ILE A 115 4.05 -16.76 -7.85
N MET A 116 3.59 -15.77 -8.61
CA MET A 116 3.64 -15.88 -10.08
C MET A 116 5.02 -15.53 -10.66
N PRO A 117 5.48 -16.21 -11.72
CA PRO A 117 6.83 -16.07 -12.29
C PRO A 117 7.02 -14.80 -13.16
N LYS A 118 6.49 -13.66 -12.73
CA LYS A 118 6.65 -12.34 -13.37
C LYS A 118 7.29 -11.34 -12.43
N PHE A 119 7.90 -10.30 -12.98
CA PHE A 119 8.39 -9.20 -12.18
C PHE A 119 7.21 -8.39 -11.59
N LEU A 120 7.42 -7.79 -10.41
CA LEU A 120 6.37 -7.04 -9.70
C LEU A 120 5.76 -5.92 -10.56
N GLU A 121 6.60 -5.18 -11.27
CA GLU A 121 6.22 -4.10 -12.20
C GLU A 121 5.38 -4.55 -13.40
N GLU A 122 5.37 -5.85 -13.73
CA GLU A 122 4.51 -6.39 -14.78
C GLU A 122 3.13 -6.80 -14.24
N LYS A 123 2.98 -6.89 -12.92
CA LYS A 123 1.74 -7.29 -12.23
C LYS A 123 0.94 -6.08 -11.75
N VAL A 124 1.63 -4.97 -11.44
CA VAL A 124 1.01 -3.74 -10.94
C VAL A 124 0.49 -2.90 -12.10
N LYS A 125 -0.79 -2.52 -12.04
CA LYS A 125 -1.39 -1.54 -12.95
C LYS A 125 -1.40 -0.17 -12.28
N ILE A 126 -0.80 0.81 -12.95
CA ILE A 126 -0.69 2.22 -12.52
C ILE A 126 -1.74 3.05 -13.25
#